data_AF-A0A6I6NDE2-F1
#
_entry.id   AF-A0A6I6NDE2-F1
#
_cell.length_a   1.000
_cell.length_b   1.000
_cell.length_c   1.000
_cell.angle_alpha   90.00
_cell.angle_beta   90.00
_cell.angle_gamma   90.00
#
_symmetry.space_group_name_H-M   'P 1'
#
loop_
_entity.id
_entity.type
_entity.pdbx_description
1 polymer ?
#
loop_
_entity_poly.entity_id
_entity_poly.type
_entity_poly.pdbx_seq_one_letter_code
_entity_poly.pdbx_strand_id
1 'polypeptide(L)'
;METGRSSQDERGEHDDRGREPARGHGPRQGQAVTQGGAVTFRGIPYAASPAGEPRFAAPRQHPGWTGVREAVQGGPAAPQATSRLEQVMGHRAG
;
A
#
# COMPACT_ATOMS: atom_id res chain seq x y z
N MET A 1 6.96 55.79 0.47
CA MET A 1 5.60 55.42 0.90
C MET A 1 5.61 53.93 1.12
N GLU A 2 5.21 53.55 2.32
CA GLU A 2 5.43 52.28 3.02
C GLU A 2 4.22 51.34 2.88
N THR A 3 4.40 50.11 3.36
CA THR A 3 3.42 49.05 3.74
C THR A 3 3.07 48.06 2.61
N GLY A 4 3.08 46.74 2.83
CA GLY A 4 3.23 45.97 4.06
C GLY A 4 3.31 44.46 3.75
N ARG A 5 3.81 43.71 4.74
CA ARG A 5 3.90 42.24 4.80
C ARG A 5 2.53 41.57 4.95
N SER A 6 2.55 40.24 4.79
CA SER A 6 1.58 39.28 5.35
C SER A 6 0.28 39.18 4.54
N SER A 7 -0.44 38.08 4.46
CA SER A 7 -0.46 36.83 5.23
C SER A 7 -1.29 35.86 4.39
N GLN A 8 -0.93 34.60 4.33
CA GLN A 8 -1.90 33.49 4.31
C GLN A 8 -1.15 32.18 4.54
N ASP A 9 -0.70 32.01 5.79
CA ASP A 9 -0.59 30.71 6.43
C ASP A 9 -2.03 30.17 6.58
N GLU A 10 -2.54 29.45 5.58
CA GLU A 10 -3.75 28.63 5.73
C GLU A 10 -3.34 27.17 5.95
N ARG A 11 -2.52 26.94 6.99
CA ARG A 11 -2.35 25.59 7.54
C ARG A 11 -3.65 25.23 8.26
N GLY A 12 -4.59 24.68 7.51
CA GLY A 12 -5.82 24.10 8.04
C GLY A 12 -5.47 23.12 9.16
N GLU A 13 -6.04 23.40 10.34
CA GLU A 13 -6.00 22.55 11.52
C GLU A 13 -6.49 21.13 11.13
N HIS A 14 -5.57 20.17 11.09
CA HIS A 14 -5.91 18.77 10.86
C HIS A 14 -6.54 18.23 12.16
N ASP A 15 -7.87 18.25 12.21
CA ASP A 15 -8.64 17.68 13.31
C ASP A 15 -8.46 16.15 13.35
N ASP A 16 -7.52 15.68 14.17
CA ASP A 16 -7.18 14.26 14.35
C ASP A 16 -8.12 13.53 15.33
N ARG A 17 -9.24 14.16 15.76
CA ARG A 17 -10.15 13.65 16.80
C ARG A 17 -11.01 12.44 16.40
N GLY A 18 -10.73 11.81 15.26
CA GLY A 18 -11.41 10.59 14.80
C GLY A 18 -10.49 9.40 14.50
N ARG A 19 -9.17 9.52 14.72
CA ARG A 19 -8.23 8.45 14.37
C ARG A 19 -8.31 7.32 15.41
N GLU A 20 -9.18 6.33 15.17
CA GLU A 20 -9.09 5.05 15.87
C GLU A 20 -7.63 4.55 15.81
N PRO A 21 -7.06 4.06 16.94
CA PRO A 21 -5.70 3.54 16.93
C PRO A 21 -5.63 2.42 15.91
N ALA A 22 -4.84 2.62 14.86
CA ALA A 22 -4.61 1.62 13.84
C ALA A 22 -4.17 0.32 14.54
N ARG A 23 -5.05 -0.69 14.54
CA ARG A 23 -4.67 -2.02 14.98
C ARG A 23 -3.49 -2.41 14.10
N GLY A 24 -2.31 -2.56 14.69
CA GLY A 24 -1.12 -3.01 13.96
C GLY A 24 -1.44 -4.28 13.18
N HIS A 25 -0.73 -4.51 12.09
CA HIS A 25 -0.87 -5.76 11.34
C HIS A 25 -0.71 -6.93 12.32
N GLY A 26 -1.69 -7.82 12.37
CA GLY A 26 -1.68 -8.99 13.24
C GLY A 26 -0.44 -9.86 13.02
N PRO A 27 -0.22 -10.87 13.89
CA PRO A 27 0.95 -11.74 13.78
C PRO A 27 1.08 -12.33 12.37
N ARG A 28 2.29 -12.22 11.82
CA ARG A 28 2.67 -12.78 10.53
C ARG A 28 3.33 -14.13 10.79
N GLN A 29 2.71 -15.21 10.33
CA GLN A 29 3.39 -16.50 10.20
C GLN A 29 3.25 -16.91 8.74
N GLY A 30 4.31 -16.77 7.98
CA GLY A 30 4.44 -17.43 6.68
C GLY A 30 5.43 -18.57 6.83
N GLN A 31 5.23 -19.66 6.10
CA GLN A 31 6.32 -20.58 5.81
C GLN A 31 7.41 -19.76 5.10
N ALA A 32 8.50 -19.43 5.78
CA ALA A 32 9.60 -18.72 5.14
C ALA A 32 10.16 -19.60 4.02
N VAL A 33 10.10 -19.15 2.77
CA VAL A 33 10.93 -19.75 1.72
C VAL A 33 12.29 -19.09 1.81
N THR A 34 13.31 -19.88 2.14
CA THR A 34 14.70 -19.42 2.07
C THR A 34 15.07 -19.30 0.59
N GLN A 35 15.12 -18.09 0.06
CA GLN A 35 15.69 -17.82 -1.25
C GLN A 35 16.99 -17.07 -1.06
N GLY A 36 18.10 -17.65 -1.56
CA GLY A 36 19.42 -17.00 -1.50
C GLY A 36 19.93 -16.68 -0.09
N GLY A 37 19.51 -17.45 0.93
CA GLY A 37 19.93 -17.24 2.33
C GLY A 37 19.10 -16.21 3.10
N ALA A 38 18.06 -15.63 2.50
CA ALA A 38 17.15 -14.71 3.17
C ALA A 38 15.76 -15.33 3.41
N VAL A 39 15.15 -14.98 4.54
CA VAL A 39 13.74 -15.27 4.83
C VAL A 39 12.88 -14.28 4.07
N THR A 40 11.98 -14.80 3.21
CA THR A 40 11.09 -13.97 2.38
C THR A 40 9.64 -14.13 2.80
N PHE A 41 8.92 -13.01 2.95
CA PHE A 41 7.47 -12.96 3.11
C PHE A 41 6.86 -12.21 1.92
N ARG A 42 5.87 -12.81 1.25
CA ARG A 42 5.20 -12.27 0.05
C ARG A 42 3.71 -12.07 0.32
N GLY A 43 3.08 -11.14 -0.41
CA GLY A 43 1.63 -10.91 -0.35
C GLY A 43 1.12 -10.28 0.96
N ILE A 44 1.97 -9.55 1.69
CA ILE A 44 1.58 -8.82 2.91
C ILE A 44 0.82 -7.55 2.52
N PRO A 45 -0.44 -7.37 2.95
CA PRO A 45 -1.19 -6.17 2.62
C PRO A 45 -0.69 -4.98 3.45
N TYR A 46 -0.46 -3.86 2.76
CA TYR A 46 -0.01 -2.61 3.37
C TYR A 46 -1.11 -1.53 3.41
N ALA A 47 -2.15 -1.66 2.59
CA ALA A 47 -3.28 -0.75 2.50
C ALA A 47 -4.58 -1.52 2.28
N ALA A 48 -5.72 -0.90 2.58
CA ALA A 48 -7.03 -1.41 2.19
C ALA A 48 -7.17 -1.45 0.66
N SER A 49 -8.08 -2.29 0.16
CA SER A 49 -8.33 -2.41 -1.28
C SER A 49 -8.71 -1.05 -1.90
N PRO A 50 -8.05 -0.62 -2.99
CA PRO A 50 -8.39 0.62 -3.68
C PRO A 50 -9.53 0.46 -4.69
N ALA A 51 -10.16 -0.72 -4.77
CA ALA A 51 -11.24 -1.00 -5.70
C ALA A 51 -12.60 -0.47 -5.20
N GLY A 52 -13.50 -0.15 -6.14
CA GLY A 52 -14.84 0.37 -5.85
C GLY A 52 -14.84 1.87 -5.58
N GLU A 53 -15.64 2.30 -4.61
CA GLU A 53 -15.78 3.69 -4.18
C GLU A 53 -14.44 4.41 -3.87
N PRO A 54 -13.44 3.82 -3.19
CA PRO A 54 -12.19 4.51 -2.89
C PRO A 54 -11.23 4.64 -4.09
N ARG A 55 -11.65 4.29 -5.31
CA ARG A 55 -10.80 4.43 -6.49
C ARG A 55 -10.40 5.90 -6.66
N PHE A 56 -9.11 6.13 -6.88
CA PHE A 56 -8.48 7.46 -6.99
C PHE A 56 -8.36 8.26 -5.69
N ALA A 57 -8.82 7.73 -4.55
CA ALA A 57 -8.55 8.32 -3.25
C ALA A 57 -7.15 7.93 -2.72
N ALA A 58 -6.70 8.64 -1.69
CA ALA A 58 -5.47 8.26 -0.97
C ALA A 58 -5.61 6.85 -0.36
N PRO A 59 -4.52 6.05 -0.31
CA PRO A 59 -4.56 4.74 0.32
C PRO A 59 -5.00 4.81 1.77
N ARG A 60 -5.93 3.94 2.14
CA ARG A 60 -6.39 3.80 3.53
C ARG A 60 -5.63 2.67 4.22
N GLN A 61 -5.48 2.77 5.54
CA GLN A 61 -4.87 1.71 6.34
C GLN A 61 -5.60 0.37 6.15
N HIS A 62 -4.86 -0.73 6.06
CA HIS A 62 -5.47 -2.05 6.04
C HIS A 62 -6.12 -2.34 7.42
N PRO A 63 -7.31 -2.95 7.49
CA PRO A 63 -7.98 -3.26 8.76
C PRO A 63 -7.27 -4.33 9.64
N GLY A 64 -6.04 -4.72 9.28
CA GLY A 64 -5.38 -5.90 9.85
C GLY A 64 -6.05 -7.22 9.47
N TRP A 65 -5.60 -8.30 10.09
CA TRP A 65 -6.22 -9.62 10.06
C TRP A 65 -6.01 -10.29 11.42
N THR A 66 -6.86 -11.26 11.75
CA THR A 66 -6.70 -12.11 12.94
C THR A 66 -5.97 -13.39 12.59
N GLY A 67 -5.20 -13.92 13.55
CA GLY A 67 -4.47 -15.17 13.35
C GLY A 67 -3.32 -15.05 12.34
N VAL A 68 -2.98 -16.19 11.74
CA VAL A 68 -1.82 -16.36 10.88
C VAL A 68 -2.21 -16.25 9.40
N ARG A 69 -1.43 -15.50 8.63
CA ARG A 69 -1.59 -15.37 7.18
C ARG A 69 -0.41 -15.99 6.46
N GLU A 70 -0.69 -16.93 5.57
CA GLU A 70 0.31 -17.50 4.66
C GLU A 70 0.91 -16.39 3.78
N ALA A 71 2.24 -16.36 3.70
CA ALA A 71 2.99 -15.29 3.04
C ALA A 71 4.07 -15.84 2.09
N VAL A 72 3.73 -16.87 1.31
CA VAL A 72 4.65 -17.47 0.32
C VAL A 72 4.35 -17.05 -1.11
N GLN A 73 3.10 -16.66 -1.39
CA GLN A 73 2.66 -16.27 -2.73
C GLN A 73 2.64 -14.75 -2.91
N GLY A 74 2.98 -14.31 -4.13
CA GLY A 74 2.79 -12.92 -4.54
C GLY A 74 1.30 -12.57 -4.61
N GLY A 75 0.98 -11.32 -4.29
CA GLY A 75 -0.36 -10.77 -4.60
C GLY A 75 -0.51 -10.48 -6.09
N PRO A 76 -1.73 -10.20 -6.56
CA PRO A 76 -1.95 -9.80 -7.94
C PRO A 76 -1.21 -8.50 -8.25
N ALA A 77 -0.64 -8.41 -9.45
CA ALA A 77 -0.16 -7.13 -9.97
C ALA A 77 -1.32 -6.14 -10.09
N ALA A 78 -1.01 -4.85 -9.99
CA ALA A 78 -2.01 -3.82 -10.28
C ALA A 78 -2.54 -3.98 -11.72
N PRO A 79 -3.77 -3.55 -12.03
CA PRO A 79 -4.27 -3.56 -13.40
C PRO A 79 -3.41 -2.67 -14.31
N GLN A 80 -2.80 -3.27 -15.32
CA GLN A 80 -1.98 -2.60 -16.34
C GLN A 80 -2.12 -3.37 -17.65
N ALA A 81 -2.13 -2.65 -18.78
CA ALA A 81 -2.08 -3.28 -20.09
C ALA A 81 -0.72 -3.96 -20.30
N THR A 82 -0.68 -4.94 -21.19
CA THR A 82 0.57 -5.57 -21.63
C THR A 82 1.53 -4.51 -22.18
N SER A 83 2.83 -4.72 -21.93
CA SER A 83 3.84 -3.79 -22.40
C SER A 83 3.93 -3.87 -23.92
N ARG A 84 4.10 -2.73 -24.60
CA ARG A 84 4.37 -2.73 -26.05
C ARG A 84 5.65 -3.50 -26.40
N LEU A 85 6.63 -3.53 -25.49
CA LEU A 85 7.89 -4.25 -25.68
C LEU A 85 7.73 -5.77 -25.60
N GLU A 86 6.60 -6.26 -25.10
CA GLU A 86 6.31 -7.69 -25.04
C GLU A 86 6.29 -8.34 -26.43
N GLN A 87 5.91 -7.58 -27.47
CA GLN A 87 5.98 -8.03 -28.86
C GLN A 87 7.41 -8.32 -29.34
N VAL A 88 8.41 -7.69 -28.72
CA VAL A 88 9.82 -7.79 -29.11
C VAL A 88 10.59 -8.72 -28.17
N MET A 89 10.34 -8.63 -26.86
CA MET A 89 11.07 -9.38 -25.84
C MET A 89 10.39 -10.69 -25.43
N GLY A 90 9.19 -10.96 -25.95
CA GLY A 90 8.38 -12.11 -25.58
C GLY A 90 7.58 -11.88 -24.29
N HIS A 91 6.58 -12.73 -24.08
CA HIS A 91 5.76 -12.71 -22.87
C HIS A 91 6.61 -13.09 -21.66
N ARG A 92 6.75 -12.17 -20.70
CA ARG A 92 7.28 -12.53 -19.39
C ARG A 92 6.13 -13.11 -18.56
N ALA A 93 6.12 -14.43 -18.43
CA ALA A 93 5.30 -15.09 -17.42
C ALA A 93 5.75 -14.61 -16.03
N GLY A 94 4.78 -14.18 -15.21
CA GLY A 94 4.97 -13.76 -13.82
C GLY A 94 4.97 -14.92 -12.85
#